data_AF-A0A5Q0NS89-F1
#
_entry.id   AF-A0A5Q0NS89-F1
#
_cell.length_a   1.000
_cell.length_b   1.000
_cell.length_c   1.000
_cell.angle_alpha   90.00
_cell.angle_beta   90.00
_cell.angle_gamma   90.00
#
_symmetry.space_group_name_H-M   'P 1'
#
loop_
_entity.id
_entity.type
_entity.pdbx_description
1 polymer ?
#
loop_
_entity_poly.entity_id
_entity_poly.type
_entity_poly.pdbx_seq_one_letter_code
_entity_poly.pdbx_strand_id
1 'polypeptide(L)'
;MTALPPAARPAYDDLGTLQEMHADCRAASANLPAGARGRDLERAARAAVRPAPSILFADYPAEQPKRGIEVSAAAQRLANALHLHLD
;
A
#
# COMPACT_ATOMS: atom_id res chain seq x y z
N MET A 1 -19.30 -40.73 -11.28
CA MET A 1 -18.53 -39.90 -12.23
C MET A 1 -18.24 -38.58 -11.54
N THR A 2 -17.09 -38.50 -10.86
CA THR A 2 -16.71 -37.35 -10.05
C THR A 2 -16.20 -36.23 -10.96
N ALA A 3 -16.82 -35.06 -10.92
CA ALA A 3 -16.39 -33.90 -11.71
C ALA A 3 -15.00 -33.44 -11.24
N LEU A 4 -14.08 -33.24 -12.18
CA LEU A 4 -12.77 -32.66 -11.90
C LEU A 4 -12.93 -31.19 -11.47
N PRO A 5 -12.13 -30.70 -10.49
CA PRO A 5 -12.13 -29.29 -10.12
C PRO A 5 -11.74 -28.42 -11.33
N PRO A 6 -12.33 -27.22 -11.49
CA PRO A 6 -11.96 -26.33 -12.57
C PRO A 6 -10.48 -26.01 -12.47
N ALA A 7 -9.75 -26.19 -13.57
CA ALA A 7 -8.35 -25.81 -13.67
C ALA A 7 -8.22 -24.34 -13.26
N ALA A 8 -7.32 -24.07 -12.30
CA ALA A 8 -7.03 -22.70 -11.87
C ALA A 8 -6.51 -21.93 -13.08
N ARG A 9 -7.36 -21.06 -13.63
CA ARG A 9 -6.95 -20.13 -14.69
C ARG A 9 -5.83 -19.25 -14.13
N PRO A 10 -4.71 -19.08 -14.85
CA PRO A 10 -3.69 -18.13 -14.41
C PRO A 10 -4.34 -16.75 -14.25
N ALA A 11 -3.93 -15.98 -13.23
CA ALA A 11 -4.53 -14.68 -12.89
C ALA A 11 -4.50 -13.64 -14.04
N TYR A 12 -3.80 -13.93 -15.13
CA TYR A 12 -3.66 -13.10 -16.33
C TYR A 12 -4.49 -13.60 -17.52
N ASP A 13 -5.21 -14.72 -17.38
CA ASP A 13 -6.03 -15.34 -18.45
C ASP A 13 -7.50 -14.88 -18.41
N ASP A 14 -7.85 -14.01 -17.45
CA ASP A 14 -9.13 -13.30 -17.33
C ASP A 14 -9.00 -11.85 -17.82
N LEU A 15 -8.32 -11.63 -18.96
CA LEU A 15 -8.40 -10.32 -19.60
C LEU A 15 -9.81 -10.12 -20.13
N GLY A 16 -10.45 -9.02 -19.70
CA GLY A 16 -11.73 -8.59 -20.26
C GLY A 16 -11.63 -8.39 -21.77
N THR A 17 -12.76 -8.42 -22.45
CA THR A 17 -12.83 -8.09 -23.87
C THR A 17 -12.29 -6.69 -24.13
N LEU A 18 -11.82 -6.41 -25.35
CA LEU A 18 -11.35 -5.07 -25.73
C LEU A 18 -12.38 -3.97 -25.43
N GLN A 19 -13.67 -4.30 -25.55
CA GLN A 19 -14.78 -3.39 -25.27
C GLN A 19 -14.92 -3.09 -23.77
N GLU A 20 -14.79 -4.11 -22.91
CA GLU A 20 -14.81 -3.95 -21.45
C GLU A 20 -13.60 -3.14 -20.98
N MET A 21 -12.40 -3.48 -21.46
CA MET A 21 -11.19 -2.72 -21.14
C MET A 21 -11.28 -1.25 -21.60
N HIS A 22 -11.86 -1.00 -22.78
CA HIS A 22 -12.09 0.36 -23.27
C HIS A 22 -13.10 1.11 -22.38
N ALA A 23 -14.17 0.45 -21.95
CA ALA A 23 -15.15 1.04 -21.04
C ALA A 23 -14.53 1.39 -19.69
N ASP A 24 -13.71 0.50 -19.13
CA ASP A 24 -13.00 0.71 -17.86
C ASP A 24 -12.04 1.90 -17.95
N CYS A 25 -11.27 2.02 -19.03
CA CYS A 25 -10.40 3.16 -19.28
C CYS A 25 -11.17 4.49 -19.31
N ARG A 26 -12.37 4.51 -19.93
CA ARG A 26 -13.22 5.71 -19.94
C ARG A 26 -13.79 6.02 -18.56
N ALA A 27 -14.24 5.01 -17.82
CA ALA A 27 -14.75 5.18 -16.47
C ALA A 27 -13.67 5.70 -15.51
N ALA A 28 -12.48 5.12 -15.55
CA ALA A 28 -11.32 5.59 -14.78
C ALA A 28 -10.99 7.06 -15.12
N SER A 29 -10.96 7.41 -16.41
CA SER A 29 -10.69 8.77 -16.86
C SER A 29 -11.77 9.78 -16.41
N ALA A 30 -13.03 9.37 -16.34
CA ALA A 30 -14.14 10.20 -15.87
C ALA A 30 -14.10 10.43 -14.34
N ASN A 31 -13.57 9.47 -13.59
CA ASN A 31 -13.47 9.52 -12.12
C ASN A 31 -12.20 10.24 -11.62
N LEU A 32 -11.28 10.64 -12.51
CA LEU A 32 -10.16 11.49 -12.12
C LEU A 32 -10.70 12.88 -11.71
N PRO A 33 -10.34 13.41 -10.53
CA PRO A 33 -10.83 14.70 -10.07
C PRO A 33 -10.45 15.81 -11.05
N ALA A 34 -11.28 16.86 -11.16
CA ALA A 34 -11.10 17.92 -12.17
C ALA A 34 -9.72 18.61 -12.12
N GLY A 35 -9.09 18.68 -10.94
CA GLY A 35 -7.71 19.17 -10.76
C GLY A 35 -6.63 18.24 -11.31
N ALA A 36 -6.93 16.94 -11.40
CA ALA A 36 -6.01 15.93 -11.92
C ALA A 36 -5.78 16.00 -13.43
N ARG A 37 -6.51 16.84 -14.15
CA ARG A 37 -6.26 17.02 -15.59
C ARG A 37 -4.99 17.85 -15.82
N GLY A 38 -4.00 17.20 -16.42
CA GLY A 38 -2.72 17.79 -16.81
C GLY A 38 -1.77 18.02 -15.61
N ARG A 39 -2.07 19.00 -14.76
CA ARG A 39 -1.12 19.48 -13.75
C ARG A 39 -0.86 18.50 -12.60
N ASP A 40 -1.88 17.89 -11.99
CA ASP A 40 -1.62 16.98 -10.87
C ASP A 40 -1.05 15.64 -11.33
N LEU A 41 -1.45 15.14 -12.51
CA LEU A 41 -0.85 13.94 -13.11
C LEU A 41 0.61 14.17 -13.51
N GLU A 42 0.93 15.30 -14.12
CA GLU A 42 2.33 15.66 -14.38
C GLU A 42 3.14 15.81 -13.09
N ARG A 43 2.55 16.40 -12.04
CA ARG A 43 3.19 16.50 -10.73
C ARG A 43 3.43 15.12 -10.11
N ALA A 44 2.46 14.21 -10.21
CA ALA A 44 2.59 12.83 -9.74
C ALA A 44 3.67 12.06 -10.53
N ALA A 45 3.68 12.19 -11.86
CA ALA A 45 4.71 11.58 -12.71
C ALA A 45 6.11 12.10 -12.37
N ARG A 46 6.27 13.42 -12.19
CA ARG A 46 7.53 14.03 -11.74
C ARG A 46 7.93 13.54 -10.34
N ALA A 47 6.99 13.37 -9.42
CA ALA A 47 7.28 12.89 -8.08
C ALA A 47 7.68 11.40 -8.08
N ALA A 48 7.05 10.57 -8.91
CA ALA A 48 7.31 9.13 -8.99
C ALA A 48 8.71 8.79 -9.51
N VAL A 49 9.29 9.64 -10.37
CA VAL A 49 10.65 9.45 -10.91
C VAL A 49 11.72 10.18 -10.11
N ARG A 50 11.33 11.07 -9.18
CA ARG A 50 12.31 11.71 -8.30
C ARG A 50 12.86 10.65 -7.36
N PRO A 51 14.18 10.63 -7.12
CA PRO A 51 14.74 9.87 -6.02
C PRO A 51 13.94 10.19 -4.76
N ALA A 52 13.57 9.15 -4.00
CA ALA A 52 12.95 9.35 -2.71
C ALA A 52 13.81 10.37 -1.92
N PRO A 53 13.21 11.34 -1.22
CA PRO A 53 13.97 12.18 -0.30
C PRO A 53 14.49 11.26 0.81
N SER A 54 15.65 10.67 0.56
CA SER A 54 16.33 9.76 1.43
C SER A 54 17.06 10.59 2.47
N ILE A 55 16.77 10.34 3.73
CA ILE A 55 17.84 10.37 4.71
C ILE A 55 18.80 9.26 4.31
N LEU A 56 20.04 9.58 3.92
CA LEU A 56 21.01 8.49 3.68
C LEU A 56 21.25 7.80 5.02
N PHE A 57 21.47 6.49 5.00
CA PHE A 57 21.89 5.77 6.19
C PHE A 57 23.14 6.44 6.82
N ALA A 58 24.04 6.96 5.96
CA ALA A 58 25.22 7.71 6.38
C ALA A 58 24.91 9.08 7.02
N ASP A 59 23.78 9.70 6.69
CA ASP A 59 23.33 10.97 7.27
C ASP A 59 22.52 10.75 8.56
N TYR A 60 22.14 9.51 8.85
CA TYR A 60 21.41 9.15 10.05
C TYR A 60 22.39 8.76 11.17
N PRO A 61 22.29 9.35 12.37
CA PRO A 61 23.16 9.02 13.48
C PRO A 61 23.02 7.53 13.84
N ALA A 62 24.10 6.77 13.67
CA ALA A 62 24.10 5.32 13.83
C ALA A 62 23.78 4.84 15.26
N GLU A 63 24.08 5.65 16.27
CA GLU A 63 23.98 5.28 17.68
C GLU A 63 23.02 6.19 18.46
N GLN A 64 21.75 6.23 18.04
CA GLN A 64 20.71 6.81 18.88
C GLN A 64 20.31 5.80 19.97
N PRO A 65 20.43 6.14 21.27
CA PRO A 65 19.93 5.27 22.32
C PRO A 65 18.42 5.10 22.14
N LYS A 66 17.94 3.86 22.26
CA LYS A 66 16.51 3.60 22.28
C LYS A 66 15.89 4.39 23.43
N ARG A 67 14.76 5.05 23.18
CA ARG A 67 13.99 5.68 24.25
C ARG A 67 13.60 4.62 25.26
N GLY A 68 13.82 4.89 26.55
CA GLY A 68 13.26 4.07 27.61
C GLY A 68 11.74 4.07 27.50
N ILE A 69 11.13 2.89 27.52
CA ILE A 69 9.69 2.73 27.54
C ILE A 69 9.35 2.12 28.90
N GLU A 70 8.63 2.88 29.71
CA GLU A 70 8.14 2.39 31.00
C GLU A 70 6.80 1.67 30.80
N VAL A 71 6.72 0.42 31.22
CA VAL A 71 5.46 -0.34 31.21
C VAL A 71 4.62 0.08 32.40
N SER A 72 3.72 1.04 32.18
CA SER A 72 2.80 1.48 33.23
C SER A 72 1.79 0.39 33.61
N ALA A 73 1.24 0.48 34.82
CA ALA A 73 0.15 -0.40 35.25
C ALA A 73 -1.07 -0.34 34.31
N ALA A 74 -1.33 0.80 33.66
CA ALA A 74 -2.42 0.92 32.68
C ALA A 74 -2.09 0.16 31.38
N ALA A 75 -0.85 0.24 30.90
CA ALA A 75 -0.39 -0.50 29.74
C ALA A 75 -0.46 -2.02 29.97
N GLN A 76 -0.06 -2.49 31.17
CA GLN A 76 -0.16 -3.91 31.52
C GLN A 76 -1.62 -4.40 31.52
N ARG A 77 -2.56 -3.61 32.06
CA ARG A 77 -3.98 -3.97 32.04
C ARG A 77 -4.53 -4.08 30.62
N LEU A 78 -4.14 -3.15 29.74
CA LEU A 78 -4.54 -3.20 28.32
C LEU A 78 -3.94 -4.41 27.62
N ALA A 79 -2.66 -4.71 27.86
CA ALA A 79 -2.00 -5.87 27.28
C ALA A 79 -2.69 -7.18 27.69
N ASN A 80 -3.03 -7.34 28.97
CA ASN A 80 -3.75 -8.51 29.47
C ASN A 80 -5.13 -8.66 28.80
N ALA A 81 -5.87 -7.55 28.62
CA ALA A 81 -7.17 -7.57 27.94
C ALA A 81 -7.05 -7.97 26.46
N LEU A 82 -5.94 -7.59 25.82
CA LEU A 82 -5.63 -7.91 24.43
C LEU A 82 -4.89 -9.24 24.25
N HIS A 83 -4.63 -9.99 25.34
CA HIS A 83 -3.82 -11.22 25.34
C HIS A 83 -2.43 -11.01 24.74
N LEU A 84 -1.86 -9.82 24.97
CA LEU A 84 -0.49 -9.47 24.62
C LEU A 84 0.38 -9.65 25.86
N HIS A 85 1.48 -10.38 25.72
CA HIS A 85 2.50 -10.49 26.77
C HIS A 85 3.52 -9.38 26.57
N LEU A 86 3.67 -8.55 27.59
CA LEU A 86 4.74 -7.55 27.69
C LEU A 86 5.81 -8.18 28.57
N ASP A 87 6.96 -8.51 27.98
CA ASP A 87 8.18 -8.95 28.68
C ASP A 87 9.12 -7.76 28.92
#